data_AF-A0AAW8M1I2-F1
#
_entry.id   AF-A0AAW8M1I2-F1
#
_cell.length_a   1.000
_cell.length_b   1.000
_cell.length_c   1.000
_cell.angle_alpha   90.00
_cell.angle_beta   90.00
_cell.angle_gamma   90.00
#
_symmetry.space_group_name_H-M   'P 1'
#
loop_
_entity.id
_entity.type
_entity.pdbx_description
1 polymer ?
#
loop_
_entity_poly.entity_id
_entity_poly.type
_entity_poly.pdbx_seq_one_letter_code
_entity_poly.pdbx_strand_id
1 'polypeptide(L)'
;MAHPSSHARLVRKLKEALGDQLCSALDDGAVVEVMLNPDGRLFIEYIGRGIAAAGEISASAAEMLIGTVAHALRSEVGMKQPVISGELPIGGHRFEGLLPPVVANPAFSIRRRTSRLIALDEVAELDTYRTLAAALVMSQTLPTCHLRWRSDTSWPWPTFATRFGVF
;
A
#
# COMPACT_ATOMS: atom_id res chain seq x y z
N MET A 1 3.64 34.22 -18.24
CA MET A 1 3.45 33.33 -17.06
C MET A 1 2.71 32.09 -17.54
N ALA A 2 3.39 30.93 -17.59
CA ALA A 2 2.75 29.69 -18.02
C ALA A 2 1.87 29.14 -16.90
N HIS A 3 0.57 28.91 -17.18
CA HIS A 3 -0.27 28.16 -16.25
C HIS A 3 0.30 26.74 -16.10
N PRO A 4 0.48 26.23 -14.87
CA PRO A 4 0.89 24.83 -14.70
C PRO A 4 -0.12 23.94 -15.45
N SER A 5 0.36 22.91 -16.15
CA SER A 5 -0.54 21.96 -16.81
C SER A 5 -1.49 21.34 -15.78
N SER A 6 -2.68 20.90 -16.19
CA SER A 6 -3.63 20.18 -15.33
C SER A 6 -2.96 19.05 -14.55
N HIS A 7 -2.00 18.38 -15.18
CA HIS A 7 -1.15 17.35 -14.58
C HIS A 7 -0.28 17.87 -13.42
N ALA A 8 0.38 19.02 -13.57
CA ALA A 8 1.22 19.59 -12.51
C ALA A 8 0.40 19.98 -11.28
N ARG A 9 -0.82 20.48 -11.46
CA ARG A 9 -1.75 20.77 -10.33
C ARG A 9 -2.19 19.52 -9.61
N LEU A 10 -2.50 18.46 -10.36
CA LEU A 10 -2.89 17.16 -9.82
C LEU A 10 -1.77 16.52 -8.99
N VAL A 11 -0.55 16.53 -9.53
CA VAL A 11 0.64 16.04 -8.81
C VAL A 11 0.86 16.81 -7.52
N ARG A 12 0.69 18.15 -7.54
CA ARG A 12 0.81 18.96 -6.32
C ARG A 12 -0.22 18.57 -5.27
N LYS A 13 -1.50 18.43 -5.65
CA LYS A 13 -2.57 17.99 -4.75
C LYS A 13 -2.30 16.61 -4.16
N LEU A 14 -1.77 15.68 -4.96
CA LEU A 14 -1.43 14.35 -4.49
C LEU A 14 -0.29 14.38 -3.47
N LYS A 15 0.75 15.20 -3.70
CA LYS A 15 1.83 15.41 -2.73
C LYS A 15 1.34 16.08 -1.45
N GLU A 16 0.48 17.09 -1.57
CA GLU A 16 -0.16 17.75 -0.43
C GLU A 16 -1.00 16.75 0.39
N ALA A 17 -1.75 15.85 -0.27
CA ALA A 17 -2.58 14.84 0.38
C ALA A 17 -1.76 13.71 1.05
N LEU A 18 -0.65 13.29 0.43
CA LEU A 18 0.28 12.32 1.01
C LEU A 18 1.07 12.93 2.18
N GLY A 19 1.35 14.23 2.12
CA GLY A 19 2.21 14.92 3.07
C GLY A 19 3.69 14.59 2.87
N ASP A 20 4.54 15.42 3.48
CA ASP A 20 5.99 15.37 3.30
C ASP A 20 6.59 14.07 3.83
N GLN A 21 6.04 13.52 4.92
CA GLN A 21 6.53 12.29 5.53
C GLN A 21 6.37 11.08 4.59
N LEU A 22 5.20 10.90 3.99
CA LEU A 22 4.96 9.80 3.06
C LEU A 22 5.72 9.99 1.75
N CYS A 23 5.80 11.23 1.24
CA CYS A 23 6.61 11.51 0.06
C CYS A 23 8.08 11.15 0.31
N SER A 24 8.64 11.56 1.46
CA SER A 24 10.01 11.23 1.84
C SER A 24 10.23 9.73 1.98
N ALA A 25 9.25 9.00 2.54
CA ALA A 25 9.31 7.55 2.63
C ALA A 25 9.29 6.87 1.24
N LEU A 26 8.44 7.34 0.32
CA LEU A 26 8.37 6.78 -1.04
C LEU A 26 9.63 7.06 -1.88
N ASP A 27 10.34 8.15 -1.58
CA ASP A 27 11.62 8.49 -2.18
C ASP A 27 12.79 7.64 -1.63
N ASP A 28 12.64 7.02 -0.45
CA ASP A 28 13.67 6.17 0.16
C ASP A 28 13.86 4.84 -0.60
N GLY A 29 15.11 4.59 -1.00
CA GLY A 29 15.59 3.36 -1.63
C GLY A 29 15.25 2.08 -0.86
N ALA A 30 15.18 2.17 0.46
CA ALA A 30 14.93 1.04 1.35
C ALA A 30 13.44 0.74 1.54
N VAL A 31 12.51 1.62 1.17
CA VAL A 31 11.07 1.37 1.33
C VAL A 31 10.55 0.43 0.26
N VAL A 32 9.73 -0.53 0.68
CA VAL A 32 9.06 -1.53 -0.17
C VAL A 32 7.59 -1.16 -0.36
N GLU A 33 6.90 -0.88 0.75
CA GLU A 33 5.45 -0.68 0.77
C GLU A 33 5.07 0.29 1.89
N VAL A 34 4.08 1.14 1.63
CA VAL A 34 3.43 2.02 2.60
C VAL A 34 1.97 1.58 2.71
N MET A 35 1.49 1.35 3.93
CA MET A 35 0.18 0.75 4.17
C MET A 35 -0.59 1.56 5.20
N LEU A 36 -1.84 1.89 4.88
CA LEU A 36 -2.80 2.44 5.83
C LEU A 36 -3.86 1.39 6.15
N ASN A 37 -4.02 1.10 7.44
CA ASN A 37 -5.05 0.21 7.93
C ASN A 37 -6.39 0.93 8.13
N PRO A 38 -7.54 0.20 8.09
CA PRO A 38 -8.86 0.77 8.40
C PRO A 38 -9.02 1.27 9.85
N ASP A 39 -8.09 0.99 10.75
CA ASP A 39 -8.05 1.58 12.10
C ASP A 39 -7.35 2.97 12.11
N GLY A 40 -6.86 3.42 10.97
CA GLY A 40 -6.14 4.68 10.79
C GLY A 40 -4.64 4.58 10.99
N ARG A 41 -4.09 3.41 11.36
CA ARG A 41 -2.65 3.24 11.60
C ARG A 41 -1.87 3.07 10.30
N LEU A 42 -0.78 3.82 10.19
CA LEU A 42 0.12 3.82 9.06
C LEU A 42 1.35 2.96 9.35
N PHE A 43 1.74 2.14 8.38
CA PHE A 43 2.90 1.25 8.44
C PHE A 43 3.76 1.41 7.20
N ILE A 44 5.06 1.21 7.35
CA ILE A 44 6.04 1.21 6.27
C ILE A 44 6.86 -0.07 6.34
N GLU A 45 6.96 -0.78 5.22
CA GLU A 45 7.86 -1.92 5.06
C GLU A 45 9.18 -1.47 4.43
N TYR A 46 10.28 -1.94 5.01
CA TYR A 46 11.64 -1.67 4.55
C TYR A 46 12.37 -2.98 4.18
N ILE A 47 13.19 -2.91 3.14
CA ILE A 47 14.06 -3.99 2.70
C ILE A 47 14.97 -4.40 3.87
N GLY A 48 14.91 -5.68 4.25
CA GLY A 48 15.76 -6.26 5.29
C GLY A 48 15.47 -5.83 6.74
N ARG A 49 14.54 -4.90 6.97
CA ARG A 49 14.16 -4.45 8.33
C ARG A 49 12.71 -4.80 8.71
N GLY A 50 11.91 -5.23 7.75
CA GLY A 50 10.50 -5.58 7.96
C GLY A 50 9.60 -4.34 8.10
N ILE A 51 8.50 -4.50 8.84
CA ILE A 51 7.43 -3.51 8.93
C ILE A 51 7.55 -2.69 10.21
N ALA A 52 7.45 -1.36 10.08
CA ALA A 52 7.46 -0.42 11.21
C ALA A 52 6.21 0.48 11.19
N ALA A 53 5.70 0.81 12.39
CA ALA A 53 4.65 1.81 12.52
C ALA A 53 5.20 3.20 12.20
N ALA A 54 4.44 3.98 11.43
CA ALA A 54 4.86 5.28 10.91
C ALA A 54 3.95 6.45 11.31
N GLY A 55 2.81 6.18 11.95
CA GLY A 55 1.90 7.21 12.44
C GLY A 55 0.44 6.83 12.25
N GLU A 56 -0.43 7.83 12.18
CA GLU A 56 -1.87 7.67 11.98
C GLU A 56 -2.38 8.68 10.94
N ILE A 57 -3.39 8.29 10.18
CA ILE A 57 -4.08 9.14 9.20
C ILE A 57 -5.59 9.05 9.47
N SER A 58 -6.26 10.20 9.48
CA SER A 58 -7.71 10.24 9.67
C SER A 58 -8.44 9.61 8.47
N ALA A 59 -9.61 9.03 8.73
CA ALA A 59 -10.46 8.45 7.68
C ALA A 59 -10.78 9.46 6.56
N SER A 60 -11.04 10.72 6.91
CA SER A 60 -11.32 11.78 5.94
C SER A 60 -10.11 12.10 5.05
N ALA A 61 -8.91 12.15 5.63
CA ALA A 61 -7.68 12.36 4.86
C ALA A 61 -7.40 11.18 3.91
N ALA A 62 -7.60 9.95 4.39
CA ALA A 62 -7.46 8.75 3.59
C ALA A 62 -8.46 8.69 2.42
N GLU A 63 -9.74 9.03 2.65
CA GLU A 63 -10.75 9.11 1.60
C GLU A 63 -10.43 10.18 0.55
N MET A 64 -9.99 11.37 1.00
CA MET A 64 -9.56 12.44 0.10
C MET A 64 -8.36 12.03 -0.76
N LEU A 65 -7.41 11.30 -0.19
CA LEU A 65 -6.25 10.76 -0.92
C LEU A 65 -6.70 9.75 -1.98
N ILE A 66 -7.53 8.77 -1.60
CA ILE A 66 -8.07 7.75 -2.52
C ILE A 66 -8.85 8.42 -3.66
N GLY A 67 -9.70 9.40 -3.37
CA GLY A 67 -10.44 10.15 -4.38
C GLY A 67 -9.53 10.97 -5.32
N THR A 68 -8.46 11.56 -4.77
CA THR A 68 -7.45 12.27 -5.57
C THR A 68 -6.71 11.33 -6.52
N VAL A 69 -6.36 10.12 -6.05
CA VAL A 69 -5.73 9.09 -6.87
C VAL A 69 -6.69 8.58 -7.95
N ALA A 70 -7.96 8.30 -7.61
CA ALA A 70 -8.96 7.89 -8.59
C ALA A 70 -9.13 8.93 -9.71
N HIS A 71 -9.23 10.22 -9.32
CA HIS A 71 -9.26 11.31 -10.28
C HIS A 71 -8.01 11.37 -11.16
N ALA A 72 -6.82 11.14 -10.58
CA ALA A 72 -5.57 11.08 -11.32
C ALA A 72 -5.53 9.94 -12.36
N LEU A 73 -6.08 8.79 -12.00
CA LEU A 73 -6.18 7.60 -12.84
C LEU A 73 -7.30 7.70 -13.88
N ARG A 74 -8.12 8.77 -13.85
CA ARG A 74 -9.37 8.89 -14.63
C ARG A 74 -10.30 7.69 -14.39
N SER A 75 -10.33 7.22 -13.16
CA SER A 75 -11.21 6.14 -12.70
C SER A 75 -12.21 6.69 -11.68
N GLU A 76 -13.30 5.97 -11.49
CA GLU A 76 -14.27 6.26 -10.44
C GLU A 76 -13.96 5.43 -9.19
N VAL A 77 -14.31 5.98 -8.02
CA VAL A 77 -14.24 5.28 -6.74
C VAL A 77 -15.39 5.78 -5.86
N GLY A 78 -16.05 4.87 -5.15
CA GLY A 78 -17.19 5.20 -4.28
C GLY A 78 -17.99 3.95 -3.90
N MET A 79 -19.19 4.12 -3.35
CA MET A 79 -19.96 2.97 -2.82
C MET A 79 -20.24 1.84 -3.84
N LYS A 80 -20.41 2.18 -5.12
CA LYS A 80 -20.64 1.19 -6.20
C LYS A 80 -19.35 0.57 -6.72
N GLN A 81 -18.22 1.25 -6.57
CA GLN A 81 -16.88 0.81 -6.97
C GLN A 81 -15.90 1.16 -5.85
N PRO A 82 -15.90 0.41 -4.74
CA PRO A 82 -15.18 0.76 -3.52
C PRO A 82 -13.68 0.43 -3.57
N VAL A 83 -13.21 -0.15 -4.68
CA VAL A 83 -11.82 -0.56 -4.87
C VAL A 83 -11.25 0.22 -6.05
N ILE A 84 -10.06 0.79 -5.87
CA ILE A 84 -9.30 1.44 -6.93
C ILE A 84 -7.88 0.87 -6.94
N SER A 85 -7.40 0.48 -8.12
CA SER A 85 -6.02 0.03 -8.31
C SER A 85 -5.41 0.76 -9.51
N GLY A 86 -4.13 1.10 -9.44
CA GLY A 86 -3.43 1.74 -10.56
C GLY A 86 -2.01 2.19 -10.22
N GLU A 87 -1.38 2.92 -11.14
CA GLU A 87 -0.06 3.50 -10.92
C GLU A 87 -0.17 4.99 -10.57
N LEU A 88 0.47 5.39 -9.46
CA LEU A 88 0.54 6.79 -9.08
C LEU A 88 1.25 7.61 -10.17
N PRO A 89 0.74 8.81 -10.51
CA PRO A 89 1.40 9.71 -11.45
C PRO A 89 2.74 10.24 -10.91
N ILE A 90 3.02 10.04 -9.63
CA ILE A 90 4.29 10.34 -8.97
C ILE A 90 5.06 9.03 -8.76
N GLY A 91 6.28 8.94 -9.30
CA GLY A 91 7.16 7.78 -9.10
C GLY A 91 6.72 6.47 -9.78
N GLY A 92 5.52 6.40 -10.36
CA GLY A 92 5.01 5.19 -11.02
C GLY A 92 4.80 4.03 -10.04
N HIS A 93 4.56 4.33 -8.77
CA HIS A 93 4.32 3.33 -7.73
C HIS A 93 2.93 2.71 -7.89
N ARG A 94 2.76 1.46 -7.49
CA ARG A 94 1.44 0.82 -7.51
C ARG A 94 0.64 1.30 -6.31
N PHE A 95 -0.62 1.59 -6.54
CA PHE A 95 -1.57 2.03 -5.52
C PHE A 95 -2.78 1.11 -5.54
N GLU A 96 -3.24 0.73 -4.34
CA GLU A 96 -4.54 0.12 -4.12
C GLU A 96 -5.25 0.85 -2.99
N GLY A 97 -6.48 1.29 -3.23
CA GLY A 97 -7.33 1.98 -2.26
C GLY A 97 -8.66 1.26 -2.09
N LEU A 98 -9.11 1.18 -0.85
CA LEU A 98 -10.37 0.57 -0.44
C LEU A 98 -11.22 1.58 0.32
N LEU A 99 -12.50 1.65 -0.04
CA LEU A 99 -13.52 2.43 0.65
C LEU A 99 -14.61 1.51 1.25
N PRO A 100 -15.42 2.02 2.20
CA PRO A 100 -16.65 1.36 2.60
C PRO A 100 -17.57 1.06 1.39
N PRO A 101 -18.27 -0.09 1.38
CA PRO A 101 -18.48 -1.02 2.50
C PRO A 101 -17.47 -2.20 2.57
N VAL A 102 -16.46 -2.28 1.69
CA VAL A 102 -15.51 -3.42 1.67
C VAL A 102 -14.64 -3.43 2.92
N VAL A 103 -14.29 -2.25 3.41
CA VAL A 103 -13.55 -2.02 4.66
C VAL A 103 -14.37 -1.12 5.59
N ALA A 104 -14.12 -1.21 6.90
CA ALA A 104 -14.84 -0.42 7.90
C ALA A 104 -14.57 1.10 7.76
N ASN A 105 -13.33 1.46 7.43
CA ASN A 105 -12.89 2.82 7.10
C ASN A 105 -11.93 2.77 5.90
N PRO A 106 -11.73 3.89 5.19
CA PRO A 106 -10.80 3.98 4.07
C PRO A 106 -9.40 3.43 4.41
N ALA A 107 -8.85 2.64 3.50
CA ALA A 107 -7.55 1.99 3.65
C ALA A 107 -6.82 1.97 2.31
N PHE A 108 -5.49 1.94 2.32
CA PHE A 108 -4.72 1.86 1.08
C PHE A 108 -3.38 1.18 1.26
N SER A 109 -2.79 0.75 0.14
CA SER A 109 -1.40 0.34 0.02
C SER A 109 -0.73 1.06 -1.16
N ILE A 110 0.51 1.47 -0.95
CA ILE A 110 1.40 2.01 -1.98
C ILE A 110 2.62 1.12 -2.04
N ARG A 111 2.70 0.27 -3.07
CA ARG A 111 3.85 -0.58 -3.31
C ARG A 111 4.82 0.12 -4.25
N ARG A 112 6.04 0.34 -3.77
CA ARG A 112 7.07 1.02 -4.54
C ARG A 112 7.43 0.20 -5.77
N ARG A 113 7.56 0.89 -6.89
CA ARG A 113 8.12 0.30 -8.11
C ARG A 113 9.63 0.25 -7.96
N THR A 114 10.18 -0.95 -7.80
CA THR A 114 11.62 -1.17 -7.81
C THR A 114 12.21 -0.74 -9.16
N SER A 115 13.01 0.32 -9.17
CA SER A 115 13.87 0.72 -10.29
C SER A 115 15.26 0.07 -10.23
N ARG A 116 15.55 -0.69 -9.16
CA ARG A 116 16.84 -1.35 -8.94
C ARG A 116 16.80 -2.76 -9.52
N LEU A 117 17.60 -3.01 -10.56
CA LEU A 117 18.13 -4.35 -10.81
C LEU A 117 18.87 -4.75 -9.53
N ILE A 118 18.28 -5.62 -8.71
CA ILE A 118 19.03 -6.28 -7.65
C ILE A 118 19.99 -7.20 -8.39
N ALA A 119 21.27 -6.89 -8.34
CA ALA A 119 22.29 -7.75 -8.90
C ALA A 119 22.21 -9.10 -8.15
N LEU A 120 22.34 -10.23 -8.86
CA LEU A 120 22.11 -11.57 -8.31
C LEU A 120 23.05 -11.89 -7.11
N ASP A 121 24.13 -11.14 -7.02
CA ASP A 121 25.17 -11.10 -6.02
C ASP A 121 24.73 -10.40 -4.71
N GLU A 122 23.80 -9.43 -4.75
CA GLU A 122 23.20 -8.85 -3.54
C GLU A 122 22.11 -9.75 -2.91
N VAL A 123 21.49 -10.66 -3.69
CA VAL A 123 20.49 -11.62 -3.14
C VAL A 123 21.12 -12.81 -2.41
N ALA A 124 22.41 -13.07 -2.59
CA ALA A 124 23.10 -14.17 -1.90
C ALA A 124 23.41 -13.86 -0.42
N GLU A 125 23.51 -12.58 -0.05
CA GLU A 125 23.77 -12.11 1.32
C GLU A 125 22.47 -11.88 2.13
N LEU A 126 21.31 -11.78 1.47
CA LEU A 126 20.01 -11.74 2.14
C LEU A 126 19.57 -13.16 2.52
N ASP A 127 19.76 -13.51 3.80
CA ASP A 127 19.32 -14.76 4.47
C ASP A 127 17.81 -15.08 4.33
N THR A 128 17.05 -14.27 3.61
CA THR A 128 15.61 -14.39 3.38
C THR A 128 15.22 -15.67 2.62
N TYR A 129 16.12 -16.26 1.82
CA TYR A 129 15.79 -17.45 1.02
C TYR A 129 15.96 -18.80 1.75
N ARG A 130 16.49 -18.84 2.97
CA ARG A 130 16.50 -20.10 3.75
C ARG A 130 15.17 -20.44 4.41
N THR A 131 14.24 -19.48 4.55
CA THR A 131 13.00 -19.69 5.31
C THR A 131 11.78 -19.95 4.41
N LEU A 132 11.80 -19.54 3.14
CA LEU A 132 10.66 -19.78 2.23
C LEU A 132 10.53 -21.23 1.74
N ALA A 133 11.61 -22.02 1.78
CA ALA A 133 11.56 -23.45 1.49
C ALA A 133 10.81 -24.25 2.58
N ALA A 134 10.71 -23.73 3.80
CA ALA A 134 9.98 -24.40 4.89
C ALA A 134 8.46 -24.14 4.85
N ALA A 135 8.01 -23.01 4.28
CA ALA A 135 6.59 -22.66 4.24
C ALA A 135 5.79 -23.44 3.17
N LEU A 136 6.46 -24.03 2.18
CA LEU A 136 5.79 -24.79 1.11
C LEU A 136 5.30 -26.19 1.57
N VAL A 137 5.65 -26.64 2.79
CA VAL A 137 5.28 -27.97 3.29
C VAL A 137 3.98 -27.99 4.11
N MET A 138 3.39 -26.86 4.48
CA MET A 138 2.15 -26.84 5.29
C MET A 138 0.87 -26.59 4.49
N SER A 139 0.90 -26.81 3.17
CA SER A 139 -0.27 -26.67 2.28
C SER A 139 -1.11 -27.95 2.17
N GLN A 140 -1.42 -28.63 3.28
CA GLN A 140 -2.51 -29.62 3.25
C GLN A 140 -3.34 -29.54 4.53
N THR A 141 -4.66 -29.40 4.32
CA THR A 141 -5.76 -29.42 5.29
C THR A 141 -5.97 -28.16 6.14
N LEU A 142 -6.75 -27.20 5.63
CA LEU A 142 -7.92 -26.66 6.36
C LEU A 142 -9.03 -26.25 5.38
N PRO A 143 -10.31 -26.53 5.69
CA PRO A 143 -11.44 -26.24 4.81
C PRO A 143 -11.81 -24.76 4.87
N THR A 144 -12.28 -24.24 3.73
CA THR A 144 -12.98 -22.96 3.51
C THR A 144 -13.45 -22.25 4.79
N CYS A 145 -12.69 -21.25 5.24
CA CYS A 145 -13.10 -20.35 6.30
C CYS A 145 -13.37 -18.96 5.70
N HIS A 146 -14.62 -18.51 5.78
CA HIS A 146 -14.99 -17.09 5.60
C HIS A 146 -14.37 -16.28 6.75
N LEU A 147 -13.12 -15.84 6.60
CA LEU A 147 -12.48 -14.95 7.57
C LEU A 147 -12.86 -13.49 7.27
N ARG A 148 -13.76 -12.96 8.09
CA ARG A 148 -14.02 -11.53 8.21
C ARG A 148 -12.83 -10.88 8.91
N TRP A 149 -12.22 -9.88 8.26
CA TRP A 149 -11.14 -9.07 8.86
C TRP A 149 -11.56 -8.52 10.23
N ARG A 150 -10.78 -8.82 11.28
CA ARG A 150 -10.96 -8.23 12.63
C ARG A 150 -9.98 -7.08 12.80
N SER A 151 -10.49 -5.92 13.18
CA SER A 151 -9.77 -4.66 13.43
C SER A 151 -8.80 -4.67 14.62
N ASP A 152 -8.39 -5.84 15.11
CA ASP A 152 -7.59 -6.03 16.33
C ASP A 152 -6.22 -6.65 16.04
N THR A 153 -5.68 -6.46 14.83
CA THR A 153 -4.33 -6.94 14.49
C THR A 153 -3.37 -5.76 14.41
N SER A 154 -2.27 -5.84 15.15
CA SER A 154 -1.13 -4.91 15.08
C SER A 154 -0.34 -4.96 13.76
N TRP A 155 -0.83 -5.71 12.78
CA TRP A 155 -0.16 -6.03 11.51
C TRP A 155 -0.91 -5.38 10.34
N PRO A 156 -0.22 -5.01 9.23
CA PRO A 156 -0.88 -4.42 8.07
C PRO A 156 -1.81 -5.41 7.37
N TRP A 157 -3.00 -4.95 6.96
CA TRP A 157 -3.99 -5.81 6.30
C TRP A 157 -3.58 -6.34 4.91
N PRO A 158 -2.73 -5.67 4.09
CA PRO A 158 -2.28 -6.25 2.81
C PRO A 158 -1.38 -7.48 3.05
N THR A 159 -0.57 -7.45 4.11
CA THR A 159 0.23 -8.58 4.57
C THR A 159 -0.65 -9.71 5.11
N PHE A 160 -1.70 -9.38 5.87
CA PHE A 160 -2.67 -10.37 6.35
C PHE A 160 -3.43 -11.03 5.19
N ALA A 161 -3.95 -10.24 4.26
CA ALA A 161 -4.70 -10.73 3.10
C ALA A 161 -3.85 -11.63 2.19
N THR A 162 -2.57 -11.27 1.97
CA THR A 162 -1.62 -12.10 1.20
C THR A 162 -1.22 -13.38 1.94
N ARG A 163 -1.03 -13.31 3.26
CA ARG A 163 -0.61 -14.45 4.10
C ARG A 163 -1.74 -15.44 4.39
N PHE A 164 -2.99 -14.98 4.36
CA PHE A 164 -4.18 -15.78 4.70
C PHE A 164 -5.19 -15.92 3.54
N GLY A 165 -4.83 -15.49 2.33
CA GLY A 165 -5.63 -15.71 1.12
C GLY A 165 -6.99 -15.01 1.12
N VAL A 166 -7.04 -13.75 1.58
CA VAL A 166 -8.28 -12.95 1.62
C VAL A 166 -8.25 -11.89 0.52
N PHE A 167 -8.45 -12.31 -0.73
CA PHE A 167 -8.91 -11.48 -1.85
C PHE A 167 -9.79 -12.33 -2.77
#